data_AF-A0AAU1CMT8-F1
#
_entry.id   AF-A0AAU1CMT8-F1
#
_cell.length_a   1.000
_cell.length_b   1.000
_cell.length_c   1.000
_cell.angle_alpha   90.00
_cell.angle_beta   90.00
_cell.angle_gamma   90.00
#
_symmetry.space_group_name_H-M   'P 1'
#
loop_
_entity.id
_entity.type
_entity.pdbx_description
1 polymer ?
#
loop_
_entity_poly.entity_id
_entity_poly.type
_entity_poly.pdbx_seq_one_letter_code
_entity_poly.pdbx_strand_id
1 'polypeptide(L)'
;MNELREREVRLTVLRLIAAHLKDDSPESWQGYDLDFTGAVLDEADFRRARFTGGDIIFINTLFVGHGADQIVFDEADFAEGSCVYFRLAEFRSGYLRFNRATFSGGWVTFYSARFAGTQVGFRDAAFAAGEILFEDAEFSDGRVDFTGATFTGSTVNFGEHHLHSVYTTVPPARFTGGTVDFAQAADFSHPPHFGLQVPPPGLLLPPGTDIRDLP
;
A
#
# COMPACT_ATOMS: atom_id res chain seq x y z
N MET A 1 -9.71 -28.16 13.33
CA MET A 1 -9.90 -28.94 12.08
C MET A 1 -10.68 -28.16 11.02
N ASN A 2 -11.70 -27.35 11.39
CA ASN A 2 -12.45 -26.54 10.42
C ASN A 2 -11.65 -25.34 9.87
N GLU A 3 -10.97 -24.59 10.73
CA GLU A 3 -10.18 -23.40 10.34
C GLU A 3 -9.05 -23.70 9.34
N LEU A 4 -8.38 -24.86 9.48
CA LEU A 4 -7.32 -25.28 8.55
C LEU A 4 -7.85 -25.54 7.14
N ARG A 5 -9.04 -26.15 7.02
CA ARG A 5 -9.65 -26.43 5.71
C ARG A 5 -10.14 -25.15 5.06
N GLU A 6 -10.75 -24.25 5.83
CA GLU A 6 -11.16 -22.94 5.34
C GLU A 6 -9.97 -22.10 4.89
N ARG A 7 -8.84 -22.19 5.60
CA ARG A 7 -7.57 -21.57 5.18
C ARG A 7 -7.09 -22.09 3.83
N GLU A 8 -7.07 -23.41 3.63
CA GLU A 8 -6.67 -24.00 2.34
C GLU A 8 -7.58 -23.55 1.19
N VAL A 9 -8.89 -23.39 1.44
CA VAL A 9 -9.83 -22.85 0.46
C VAL A 9 -9.48 -21.39 0.12
N ARG A 10 -9.28 -20.52 1.12
CA ARG A 10 -8.89 -19.11 0.87
C ARG A 10 -7.59 -19.01 0.09
N LEU A 11 -6.57 -19.78 0.46
CA LEU A 11 -5.30 -19.84 -0.27
C LEU A 11 -5.49 -20.30 -1.72
N THR A 12 -6.41 -21.25 -1.97
CA THR A 12 -6.72 -21.70 -3.33
C THR A 12 -7.39 -20.60 -4.14
N VAL A 13 -8.39 -19.92 -3.57
CA VAL A 13 -9.10 -18.81 -4.22
C VAL A 13 -8.14 -17.68 -4.58
N LEU A 14 -7.28 -17.25 -3.64
CA LEU A 14 -6.31 -16.17 -3.89
C LEU A 14 -5.28 -16.55 -4.96
N ARG A 15 -4.80 -17.80 -4.97
CA ARG A 15 -3.90 -18.29 -6.03
C ARG A 15 -4.55 -18.26 -7.40
N LEU A 16 -5.84 -18.60 -7.50
CA LEU A 16 -6.59 -18.53 -8.76
C LEU A 16 -6.74 -17.08 -9.21
N ILE A 17 -7.24 -16.19 -8.33
CA ILE A 17 -7.37 -14.75 -8.63
C ILE A 17 -6.03 -14.19 -9.14
N ALA A 18 -4.94 -14.45 -8.41
CA ALA A 18 -3.61 -13.96 -8.79
C ALA A 18 -3.12 -14.52 -10.13
N ALA A 19 -3.45 -15.77 -10.48
CA ALA A 19 -3.13 -16.34 -11.78
C ALA A 19 -3.90 -15.63 -12.90
N HIS A 20 -5.18 -15.30 -12.66
CA HIS A 20 -6.03 -14.64 -13.65
C HIS A 20 -5.68 -13.15 -13.89
N LEU A 21 -4.90 -12.54 -13.01
CA LEU A 21 -4.45 -11.15 -13.14
C LEU A 21 -3.13 -10.98 -13.92
N LYS A 22 -2.47 -12.07 -14.34
CA LYS A 22 -1.21 -12.03 -15.10
C LYS A 22 -1.45 -11.89 -16.61
N ASP A 23 -0.49 -11.30 -17.32
CA ASP A 23 -0.55 -11.10 -18.78
C ASP A 23 -0.72 -12.40 -19.57
N ASP A 24 -0.22 -13.53 -19.05
CA ASP A 24 -0.28 -14.84 -19.68
C ASP A 24 -1.52 -15.66 -19.28
N SER A 25 -2.48 -15.05 -18.58
CA SER A 25 -3.72 -15.73 -18.22
C SER A 25 -4.56 -16.02 -19.46
N PRO A 26 -4.99 -17.28 -19.68
CA PRO A 26 -5.88 -17.63 -20.79
C PRO A 26 -7.27 -17.01 -20.65
N GLU A 27 -7.71 -16.75 -19.41
CA GLU A 27 -8.95 -16.05 -19.08
C GLU A 27 -8.62 -14.89 -18.16
N SER A 28 -8.45 -13.69 -18.70
CA SER A 28 -8.03 -12.55 -17.88
C SER A 28 -9.14 -12.07 -16.95
N TRP A 29 -8.78 -11.82 -15.69
CA TRP A 29 -9.61 -11.09 -14.72
C TRP A 29 -9.08 -9.66 -14.48
N GLN A 30 -8.16 -9.18 -15.33
CA GLN A 30 -7.73 -7.78 -15.30
C GLN A 30 -8.93 -6.87 -15.62
N GLY A 31 -9.09 -5.78 -14.86
CA GLY A 31 -10.19 -4.82 -15.06
C GLY A 31 -11.48 -5.14 -14.30
N TYR A 32 -11.56 -6.25 -13.56
CA TYR A 32 -12.71 -6.61 -12.75
C TYR A 32 -12.58 -6.13 -11.30
N ASP A 33 -13.73 -5.82 -10.69
CA ASP A 33 -13.81 -5.55 -9.25
C ASP A 33 -13.59 -6.84 -8.45
N LEU A 34 -12.73 -6.77 -7.44
CA LEU A 34 -12.40 -7.86 -6.53
C LEU A 34 -12.66 -7.40 -5.10
N ASP A 35 -13.72 -7.90 -4.49
CA ASP A 35 -14.14 -7.48 -3.14
C ASP A 35 -13.80 -8.53 -2.08
N PHE A 36 -12.92 -8.14 -1.14
CA PHE A 36 -12.49 -8.91 0.02
C PHE A 36 -12.95 -8.25 1.33
N THR A 37 -14.00 -7.42 1.29
CA THR A 37 -14.51 -6.69 2.45
C THR A 37 -14.79 -7.63 3.62
N GLY A 38 -14.20 -7.35 4.78
CA GLY A 38 -14.36 -8.15 6.00
C GLY A 38 -13.68 -9.52 5.97
N ALA A 39 -12.92 -9.85 4.91
CA ALA A 39 -12.22 -11.12 4.84
C ALA A 39 -11.08 -11.21 5.86
N VAL A 40 -10.71 -12.44 6.21
CA VAL A 40 -9.47 -12.74 6.94
C VAL A 40 -8.52 -13.40 5.96
N LEU A 41 -7.40 -12.75 5.68
CA LEU A 41 -6.42 -13.20 4.70
C LEU A 41 -5.10 -13.55 5.40
N ASP A 42 -4.63 -14.76 5.16
CA ASP A 42 -3.38 -15.25 5.71
C ASP A 42 -2.18 -14.79 4.87
N GLU A 43 -2.27 -15.10 3.58
CA GLU A 43 -1.24 -14.88 2.58
C GLU A 43 -1.91 -14.61 1.23
N ALA A 44 -1.44 -13.61 0.49
CA ALA A 44 -1.85 -13.35 -0.89
C ALA A 44 -0.65 -12.95 -1.76
N ASP A 45 -0.45 -13.66 -2.87
CA ASP A 45 0.68 -13.47 -3.76
C ASP A 45 0.20 -13.00 -5.14
N PHE A 46 0.26 -11.69 -5.35
CA PHE A 46 -0.06 -10.98 -6.58
C PHE A 46 1.20 -10.54 -7.33
N ARG A 47 2.33 -11.26 -7.17
CA ARG A 47 3.55 -10.93 -7.90
C ARG A 47 3.30 -10.91 -9.41
N ARG A 48 3.74 -9.82 -10.05
CA ARG A 48 3.59 -9.58 -11.50
C ARG A 48 2.14 -9.55 -11.98
N ALA A 49 1.18 -9.36 -11.08
CA ALA A 49 -0.21 -9.12 -11.44
C ALA A 49 -0.34 -7.75 -12.10
N ARG A 50 -1.32 -7.61 -13.00
CA ARG A 50 -1.68 -6.32 -13.58
C ARG A 50 -3.09 -5.92 -13.17
N PHE A 51 -3.21 -4.69 -12.73
CA PHE A 51 -4.45 -4.07 -12.34
C PHE A 51 -4.71 -2.95 -13.34
N THR A 52 -5.60 -3.19 -14.30
CA THR A 52 -5.81 -2.32 -15.48
C THR A 52 -7.19 -1.65 -15.48
N GLY A 53 -7.76 -1.46 -14.29
CA GLY A 53 -9.14 -1.05 -14.06
C GLY A 53 -9.76 -1.88 -12.94
N GLY A 54 -10.94 -1.48 -12.50
CA GLY A 54 -11.68 -2.15 -11.43
C GLY A 54 -11.13 -1.85 -10.04
N ASP A 55 -12.00 -2.07 -9.05
CA ASP A 55 -11.69 -1.84 -7.65
C ASP A 55 -11.20 -3.14 -6.97
N ILE A 56 -10.05 -3.10 -6.30
CA ILE A 56 -9.59 -4.15 -5.41
C ILE A 56 -9.83 -3.70 -3.98
N ILE A 57 -10.80 -4.31 -3.32
CA ILE A 57 -11.38 -3.81 -2.07
C ILE A 57 -10.97 -4.71 -0.90
N PHE A 58 -10.19 -4.18 0.02
CA PHE A 58 -9.78 -4.80 1.28
C PHE A 58 -10.36 -4.04 2.50
N ILE A 59 -11.61 -3.59 2.40
CA ILE A 59 -12.24 -2.79 3.46
C ILE A 59 -12.50 -3.67 4.69
N ASN A 60 -12.08 -3.24 5.88
CA ASN A 60 -12.18 -4.02 7.12
C ASN A 60 -11.55 -5.42 7.01
N THR A 61 -10.63 -5.64 6.06
CA THR A 61 -9.94 -6.92 5.92
C THR A 61 -8.89 -7.05 7.01
N LEU A 62 -8.83 -8.24 7.61
CA LEU A 62 -7.81 -8.58 8.59
C LEU A 62 -6.72 -9.45 7.93
N PHE A 63 -5.48 -8.97 7.94
CA PHE A 63 -4.31 -9.70 7.48
C PHE A 63 -3.61 -10.38 8.66
N VAL A 64 -3.74 -11.71 8.73
CA VAL A 64 -3.17 -12.55 9.79
C VAL A 64 -1.96 -13.31 9.28
N GLY A 65 -0.75 -12.87 9.66
CA GLY A 65 0.47 -13.49 9.19
C GLY A 65 0.81 -14.73 10.01
N HIS A 66 1.09 -15.86 9.33
CA HIS A 66 1.75 -17.02 9.93
C HIS A 66 3.17 -17.23 9.39
N GLY A 67 3.55 -16.50 8.33
CA GLY A 67 4.86 -16.51 7.69
C GLY A 67 5.48 -15.11 7.64
N ALA A 68 6.59 -14.98 6.89
CA ALA A 68 7.23 -13.68 6.69
C ALA A 68 6.32 -12.75 5.87
N ASP A 69 5.88 -13.17 4.69
CA ASP A 69 5.08 -12.35 3.78
C ASP A 69 3.58 -12.55 4.02
N GLN A 70 2.83 -11.45 4.17
CA GLN A 70 1.36 -11.46 4.24
C GLN A 70 0.74 -11.17 2.88
N ILE A 71 1.20 -10.11 2.21
CA ILE A 71 0.73 -9.76 0.88
C ILE A 71 1.90 -9.31 0.03
N VAL A 72 1.97 -9.84 -1.19
CA VAL A 72 3.05 -9.55 -2.11
C VAL A 72 2.48 -9.06 -3.43
N PHE A 73 2.79 -7.81 -3.76
CA PHE A 73 2.55 -7.13 -5.03
C PHE A 73 3.88 -6.79 -5.73
N ASP A 74 4.97 -7.51 -5.44
CA ASP A 74 6.23 -7.23 -6.12
C ASP A 74 6.07 -7.33 -7.64
N GLU A 75 6.67 -6.39 -8.36
CA GLU A 75 6.59 -6.28 -9.82
C GLU A 75 5.15 -6.16 -10.36
N ALA A 76 4.17 -5.85 -9.52
CA ALA A 76 2.81 -5.59 -9.97
C ALA A 76 2.72 -4.25 -10.70
N ASP A 77 1.80 -4.16 -11.65
CA ASP A 77 1.49 -2.93 -12.41
C ASP A 77 0.09 -2.43 -12.02
N PHE A 78 0.03 -1.27 -11.39
CA PHE A 78 -1.19 -0.53 -11.05
C PHE A 78 -1.40 0.55 -12.10
N ALA A 79 -2.08 0.17 -13.18
CA ALA A 79 -2.34 1.03 -14.32
C ALA A 79 -3.51 1.98 -14.07
N GLU A 80 -3.65 2.96 -14.96
CA GLU A 80 -4.72 3.96 -14.94
C GLU A 80 -6.10 3.31 -14.74
N GLY A 81 -6.88 3.90 -13.83
CA GLY A 81 -8.24 3.44 -13.52
C GLY A 81 -8.33 2.25 -12.57
N SER A 82 -7.21 1.62 -12.17
CA SER A 82 -7.23 0.65 -11.07
C SER A 82 -7.24 1.36 -9.71
N CYS A 83 -8.05 0.87 -8.77
CA CYS A 83 -8.08 1.40 -7.41
C CYS A 83 -7.91 0.26 -6.39
N VAL A 84 -7.01 0.43 -5.43
CA VAL A 84 -6.80 -0.53 -4.33
C VAL A 84 -7.16 0.13 -3.00
N TYR A 85 -8.13 -0.43 -2.29
CA TYR A 85 -8.65 0.13 -1.04
C TYR A 85 -8.27 -0.75 0.14
N PHE A 86 -7.37 -0.29 1.00
CA PHE A 86 -7.05 -0.92 2.30
C PHE A 86 -7.76 -0.21 3.46
N ARG A 87 -8.90 0.42 3.20
CA ARG A 87 -9.58 1.24 4.20
C ARG A 87 -10.00 0.43 5.41
N LEU A 88 -9.62 0.89 6.61
CA LEU A 88 -9.86 0.18 7.88
C LEU A 88 -9.24 -1.23 7.94
N ALA A 89 -8.33 -1.57 7.03
CA ALA A 89 -7.64 -2.85 7.06
C ALA A 89 -6.68 -2.91 8.26
N GLU A 90 -6.50 -4.11 8.81
CA GLU A 90 -5.58 -4.34 9.92
C GLU A 90 -4.49 -5.34 9.51
N PHE A 91 -3.23 -4.91 9.64
CA PHE A 91 -2.04 -5.72 9.43
C PHE A 91 -1.36 -5.94 10.78
N ARG A 92 -1.31 -7.18 11.27
CA ARG A 92 -0.86 -7.49 12.64
C ARG A 92 0.61 -7.88 12.79
N SER A 93 1.30 -8.20 11.69
CA SER A 93 2.74 -8.55 11.65
C SER A 93 3.14 -9.05 10.26
N GLY A 94 4.42 -8.98 9.90
CA GLY A 94 4.94 -9.59 8.67
C GLY A 94 5.19 -8.54 7.58
N TYR A 95 5.22 -8.96 6.32
CA TYR A 95 5.55 -8.07 5.20
C TYR A 95 4.34 -7.82 4.28
N LEU A 96 4.11 -6.54 3.99
CA LEU A 96 3.33 -6.06 2.85
C LEU A 96 4.32 -5.51 1.82
N ARG A 97 4.42 -6.15 0.66
CA ARG A 97 5.49 -5.85 -0.31
C ARG A 97 4.95 -5.36 -1.64
N PHE A 98 5.52 -4.28 -2.14
CA PHE A 98 5.30 -3.66 -3.45
C PHE A 98 6.66 -3.43 -4.14
N ASN A 99 7.65 -4.29 -3.91
CA ASN A 99 8.99 -4.01 -4.42
C ASN A 99 8.99 -4.09 -5.95
N ARG A 100 9.61 -3.13 -6.63
CA ARG A 100 9.58 -2.99 -8.09
C ARG A 100 8.17 -2.88 -8.68
N ALA A 101 7.14 -2.60 -7.87
CA ALA A 101 5.81 -2.32 -8.39
C ALA A 101 5.81 -0.99 -9.15
N THR A 102 4.95 -0.88 -10.15
CA THR A 102 4.76 0.35 -10.93
C THR A 102 3.37 0.91 -10.67
N PHE A 103 3.31 2.18 -10.32
CA PHE A 103 2.07 2.96 -10.17
C PHE A 103 2.03 3.98 -11.31
N SER A 104 1.27 3.65 -12.36
CA SER A 104 1.24 4.39 -13.64
C SER A 104 -0.08 5.15 -13.86
N GLY A 105 -0.84 5.37 -12.79
CA GLY A 105 -2.15 6.05 -12.83
C GLY A 105 -3.20 5.41 -11.92
N GLY A 106 -2.90 4.24 -11.34
CA GLY A 106 -3.75 3.61 -10.34
C GLY A 106 -3.73 4.36 -8.99
N TRP A 107 -4.81 4.20 -8.23
CA TRP A 107 -4.99 4.77 -6.90
C TRP A 107 -4.80 3.69 -5.84
N VAL A 108 -4.01 3.96 -4.79
CA VAL A 108 -3.94 3.10 -3.60
C VAL A 108 -4.22 3.92 -2.36
N THR A 109 -5.19 3.51 -1.54
CA THR A 109 -5.51 4.19 -0.29
C THR A 109 -5.44 3.25 0.91
N PHE A 110 -4.82 3.74 1.97
CA PHE A 110 -4.69 3.13 3.29
C PHE A 110 -5.47 3.90 4.35
N TYR A 111 -6.55 4.59 3.94
CA TYR A 111 -7.36 5.41 4.84
C TYR A 111 -7.75 4.66 6.13
N SER A 112 -7.35 5.19 7.29
CA SER A 112 -7.58 4.57 8.62
C SER A 112 -7.10 3.11 8.73
N ALA A 113 -6.14 2.68 7.90
CA ALA A 113 -5.53 1.36 8.01
C ALA A 113 -4.58 1.31 9.21
N ARG A 114 -4.44 0.13 9.82
CA ARG A 114 -3.56 -0.08 10.97
C ARG A 114 -2.44 -1.06 10.62
N PHE A 115 -1.21 -0.60 10.77
CA PHE A 115 0.01 -1.39 10.62
C PHE A 115 0.64 -1.61 11.99
N ALA A 116 0.31 -2.73 12.61
CA ALA A 116 0.92 -3.18 13.86
C ALA A 116 2.02 -4.19 13.56
N GLY A 117 3.28 -3.93 13.93
CA GLY A 117 4.38 -4.87 13.71
C GLY A 117 4.77 -5.09 12.24
N THR A 118 4.12 -4.41 11.30
CA THR A 118 4.17 -4.74 9.88
C THR A 118 5.26 -3.95 9.16
N GLN A 119 5.97 -4.64 8.27
CA GLN A 119 7.02 -4.09 7.43
C GLN A 119 6.45 -3.86 6.02
N VAL A 120 6.31 -2.61 5.61
CA VAL A 120 5.80 -2.23 4.29
C VAL A 120 7.00 -1.90 3.40
N GLY A 121 7.16 -2.61 2.28
CA GLY A 121 8.29 -2.42 1.38
C GLY A 121 7.86 -1.89 0.01
N PHE A 122 8.42 -0.76 -0.39
CA PHE A 122 8.29 -0.17 -1.73
C PHE A 122 9.65 -0.09 -2.43
N ARG A 123 10.55 -1.05 -2.17
CA ARG A 123 11.92 -0.97 -2.66
C ARG A 123 11.94 -1.01 -4.19
N ASP A 124 12.67 -0.08 -4.80
CA ASP A 124 12.75 0.09 -6.25
C ASP A 124 11.37 0.27 -6.94
N ALA A 125 10.34 0.69 -6.20
CA ALA A 125 9.02 0.95 -6.78
C ALA A 125 9.00 2.27 -7.57
N ALA A 126 8.22 2.30 -8.65
CA ALA A 126 8.08 3.46 -9.51
C ALA A 126 6.72 4.13 -9.31
N PHE A 127 6.73 5.35 -8.79
CA PHE A 127 5.56 6.20 -8.58
C PHE A 127 5.47 7.26 -9.69
N ALA A 128 4.98 6.83 -10.84
CA ALA A 128 4.98 7.62 -12.07
C ALA A 128 3.72 8.48 -12.25
N ALA A 129 2.56 7.98 -11.85
CA ALA A 129 1.28 8.70 -11.83
C ALA A 129 0.30 8.05 -10.85
N GLY A 130 -0.85 8.70 -10.62
CA GLY A 130 -1.84 8.24 -9.65
C GLY A 130 -1.58 8.75 -8.24
N GLU A 131 -2.27 8.18 -7.26
CA GLU A 131 -2.24 8.65 -5.87
C GLU A 131 -1.97 7.50 -4.90
N ILE A 132 -1.21 7.77 -3.85
CA ILE A 132 -1.01 6.86 -2.73
C ILE A 132 -1.26 7.62 -1.45
N LEU A 133 -2.31 7.20 -0.75
CA LEU A 133 -2.90 7.98 0.32
C LEU A 133 -2.84 7.21 1.63
N PHE A 134 -2.25 7.81 2.66
CA PHE A 134 -2.07 7.22 3.99
C PHE A 134 -2.83 8.00 5.07
N GLU A 135 -3.87 8.76 4.73
CA GLU A 135 -4.54 9.60 5.73
C GLU A 135 -5.20 8.78 6.83
N ASP A 136 -5.06 9.26 8.07
CA ASP A 136 -5.45 8.58 9.31
C ASP A 136 -4.87 7.15 9.47
N ALA A 137 -3.92 6.72 8.64
CA ALA A 137 -3.24 5.45 8.82
C ALA A 137 -2.38 5.47 10.09
N GLU A 138 -2.37 4.36 10.83
CA GLU A 138 -1.56 4.22 12.04
C GLU A 138 -0.43 3.21 11.82
N PHE A 139 0.81 3.64 12.03
CA PHE A 139 1.99 2.80 12.04
C PHE A 139 2.50 2.63 13.48
N SER A 140 2.11 1.54 14.11
CA SER A 140 2.51 1.17 15.47
C SER A 140 3.55 0.05 15.40
N ASP A 141 4.83 0.40 15.63
CA ASP A 141 5.99 -0.49 15.53
C ASP A 141 6.09 -1.20 14.18
N GLY A 142 6.88 -0.66 13.25
CA GLY A 142 6.97 -1.17 11.89
C GLY A 142 7.93 -0.33 11.05
N ARG A 143 8.19 -0.71 9.81
CA ARG A 143 9.01 0.09 8.89
C ARG A 143 8.30 0.20 7.56
N VAL A 144 8.24 1.40 7.00
CA VAL A 144 7.93 1.63 5.60
C VAL A 144 9.24 1.98 4.90
N ASP A 145 9.62 1.20 3.90
CA ASP A 145 10.93 1.30 3.24
C ASP A 145 10.77 1.68 1.76
N PHE A 146 11.27 2.86 1.40
CA PHE A 146 11.27 3.41 0.04
C PHE A 146 12.66 3.41 -0.62
N THR A 147 13.58 2.57 -0.14
CA THR A 147 14.93 2.46 -0.72
C THR A 147 14.85 2.17 -2.22
N GLY A 148 15.52 2.98 -3.04
CA GLY A 148 15.55 2.85 -4.48
C GLY A 148 14.26 3.30 -5.20
N ALA A 149 13.22 3.71 -4.47
CA ALA A 149 11.98 4.14 -5.08
C ALA A 149 12.14 5.47 -5.84
N THR A 150 11.36 5.65 -6.90
CA THR A 150 11.35 6.86 -7.73
C THR A 150 10.00 7.54 -7.66
N PHE A 151 9.97 8.81 -7.26
CA PHE A 151 8.76 9.64 -7.21
C PHE A 151 8.79 10.67 -8.34
N THR A 152 8.22 10.32 -9.49
CA THR A 152 8.34 11.11 -10.73
C THR A 152 7.03 11.76 -11.19
N GLY A 153 5.91 11.45 -10.54
CA GLY A 153 4.63 12.07 -10.90
C GLY A 153 3.39 11.61 -10.12
N SER A 154 3.47 10.58 -9.27
CA SER A 154 2.37 10.26 -8.36
C SER A 154 2.30 11.25 -7.19
N THR A 155 1.09 11.50 -6.68
CA THR A 155 0.91 12.15 -5.38
C THR A 155 0.98 11.10 -4.28
N VAL A 156 1.93 11.23 -3.36
CA VAL A 156 1.99 10.40 -2.15
C VAL A 156 1.68 11.30 -0.96
N ASN A 157 0.63 11.01 -0.20
CA ASN A 157 0.15 11.88 0.87
C ASN A 157 0.07 11.15 2.21
N PHE A 158 0.79 11.69 3.20
CA PHE A 158 0.73 11.30 4.62
C PHE A 158 0.07 12.38 5.49
N GLY A 159 -0.19 13.56 4.92
CA GLY A 159 -0.68 14.72 5.62
C GLY A 159 -2.19 14.72 5.83
N GLU A 160 -2.64 15.80 6.47
CA GLU A 160 -4.06 16.11 6.61
C GLU A 160 -4.71 16.31 5.23
N HIS A 161 -5.92 15.78 5.06
CA HIS A 161 -6.68 16.00 3.84
C HIS A 161 -8.01 16.66 4.14
N HIS A 162 -8.25 17.82 3.53
CA HIS A 162 -9.50 18.56 3.67
C HIS A 162 -10.49 18.16 2.59
N LEU A 163 -11.55 17.45 2.99
CA LEU A 163 -12.65 17.17 2.10
C LEU A 163 -13.60 18.37 2.06
N HIS A 164 -13.29 19.33 1.18
CA HIS A 164 -14.07 20.57 1.01
C HIS A 164 -15.56 20.32 0.71
N SER A 165 -15.89 19.18 0.09
CA SER A 165 -17.26 18.77 -0.24
C SER A 165 -18.10 18.41 0.98
N VAL A 166 -17.48 18.00 2.09
CA VAL A 166 -18.16 17.52 3.30
C VAL A 166 -17.68 18.21 4.58
N TYR A 167 -16.95 19.33 4.46
CA TYR A 167 -16.37 20.10 5.59
C TYR A 167 -15.72 19.22 6.66
N THR A 168 -15.11 18.11 6.24
CA THR A 168 -14.51 17.14 7.14
C THR A 168 -13.02 17.14 6.90
N THR A 169 -12.28 17.26 8.00
CA THR A 169 -10.82 17.12 7.99
C THR A 169 -10.49 15.66 8.28
N VAL A 170 -9.77 15.03 7.36
CA VAL A 170 -9.19 13.72 7.57
C VAL A 170 -7.84 13.92 8.26
N PRO A 171 -7.61 13.32 9.45
CA PRO A 171 -6.34 13.43 10.15
C PRO A 171 -5.14 12.93 9.31
N PRO A 172 -3.91 13.42 9.57
CA PRO A 172 -2.71 12.88 8.96
C PRO A 172 -2.42 11.45 9.43
N ALA A 173 -1.51 10.77 8.72
CA ALA A 173 -0.90 9.53 9.16
C ALA A 173 -0.22 9.70 10.54
N ARG A 174 -0.26 8.65 11.37
CA ARG A 174 0.31 8.64 12.71
C ARG A 174 1.44 7.63 12.83
N PHE A 175 2.57 8.08 13.38
CA PHE A 175 3.76 7.26 13.66
C PHE A 175 3.93 7.11 15.16
N THR A 176 3.58 5.95 15.71
CA THR A 176 3.59 5.67 17.16
C THR A 176 4.68 4.66 17.55
N GLY A 177 5.82 4.71 16.84
CA GLY A 177 6.97 3.80 17.04
C GLY A 177 7.54 3.24 15.74
N GLY A 178 6.83 3.38 14.62
CA GLY A 178 7.31 2.99 13.30
C GLY A 178 8.34 3.94 12.68
N THR A 179 9.10 3.43 11.72
CA THR A 179 10.02 4.20 10.87
C THR A 179 9.44 4.31 9.46
N VAL A 180 9.51 5.48 8.84
CA VAL A 180 9.27 5.66 7.40
C VAL A 180 10.56 6.18 6.78
N ASP A 181 11.15 5.38 5.90
CA ASP A 181 12.49 5.60 5.40
C ASP A 181 12.50 5.94 3.90
N PHE A 182 12.77 7.21 3.60
CA PHE A 182 13.03 7.75 2.27
C PHE A 182 14.51 8.09 2.06
N ALA A 183 15.40 7.81 3.01
CA ALA A 183 16.77 8.31 2.99
C ALA A 183 17.57 7.86 1.76
N GLN A 184 17.16 6.75 1.15
CA GLN A 184 17.76 6.18 -0.06
C GLN A 184 16.79 6.10 -1.25
N ALA A 185 15.78 6.98 -1.32
CA ALA A 185 14.98 7.12 -2.54
C ALA A 185 15.90 7.46 -3.74
N ALA A 186 15.67 6.81 -4.88
CA ALA A 186 16.50 6.99 -6.08
C ALA A 186 16.16 8.31 -6.80
N ASP A 187 14.90 8.72 -6.78
CA ASP A 187 14.43 9.99 -7.31
C ASP A 187 13.38 10.57 -6.35
N PHE A 188 13.61 11.80 -5.88
CA PHE A 188 12.75 12.52 -4.93
C PHE A 188 12.30 13.87 -5.50
N SER A 189 12.19 13.98 -6.83
CA SER A 189 11.79 15.20 -7.54
C SER A 189 10.33 15.61 -7.32
N HIS A 190 9.44 14.63 -7.06
CA HIS A 190 8.05 14.84 -6.66
C HIS A 190 7.82 14.22 -5.28
N PRO A 191 8.32 14.86 -4.21
CA PRO A 191 8.34 14.27 -2.88
C PRO A 191 6.92 14.08 -2.31
N PRO A 192 6.72 13.13 -1.37
CA PRO A 192 5.46 12.98 -0.66
C PRO A 192 5.08 14.24 0.14
N HIS A 193 3.78 14.49 0.23
CA HIS A 193 3.19 15.53 1.08
C HIS A 193 3.04 15.00 2.51
N PHE A 194 3.58 15.73 3.48
CA PHE A 194 3.46 15.40 4.91
C PHE A 194 2.60 16.41 5.67
N GLY A 195 2.59 17.67 5.26
CA GLY A 195 1.92 18.75 6.00
C GLY A 195 2.52 19.00 7.40
N LEU A 196 3.80 18.66 7.63
CA LEU A 196 4.45 18.75 8.93
C LEU A 196 5.52 19.85 8.95
N GLN A 197 5.58 20.59 10.05
CA GLN A 197 6.59 21.64 10.26
C GLN A 197 7.91 21.12 10.84
N VAL A 198 7.87 19.95 11.47
CA VAL A 198 9.01 19.30 12.11
C VAL A 198 8.95 17.80 11.77
N PRO A 199 10.07 17.16 11.42
CA PRO A 199 10.08 15.73 11.16
C PRO A 199 9.65 14.95 12.41
N PRO A 200 8.62 14.09 12.32
CA PRO A 200 8.24 13.25 13.42
C PRO A 200 9.33 12.19 13.66
N PRO A 201 9.47 11.67 14.89
CA PRO A 201 10.37 10.55 15.15
C PRO A 201 10.10 9.38 14.19
N GLY A 202 11.17 8.81 13.63
CA GLY A 202 11.08 7.69 12.69
C GLY A 202 10.92 8.09 11.22
N LEU A 203 10.67 9.36 10.87
CA LEU A 203 10.74 9.79 9.48
C LEU A 203 12.19 10.07 9.08
N LEU A 204 12.69 9.35 8.08
CA LEU A 204 14.03 9.54 7.52
C LEU A 204 13.89 10.09 6.10
N LEU A 205 14.41 11.29 5.86
CA LEU A 205 14.38 11.97 4.56
C LEU A 205 15.74 11.86 3.86
N PRO A 206 15.79 12.07 2.52
CA PRO A 206 17.07 12.18 1.81
C PRO A 206 18.00 13.24 2.44
N PRO A 207 19.34 13.07 2.38
CA PRO A 207 20.27 14.04 2.92
C PRO A 207 20.10 15.43 2.29
N GLY A 208 20.02 16.46 3.14
CA GLY A 208 19.85 17.85 2.70
C GLY A 208 18.41 18.27 2.42
N THR A 209 17.42 17.39 2.63
CA THR A 209 16.00 17.72 2.55
C THR A 209 15.49 18.30 3.87
N ASP A 210 14.86 19.47 3.81
CA ASP A 210 14.08 20.03 4.92
C ASP A 210 12.59 19.71 4.70
N ILE A 211 11.92 19.21 5.74
CA ILE A 211 10.49 18.85 5.66
C ILE A 211 9.61 20.07 5.34
N ARG A 212 10.06 21.28 5.64
CA ARG A 212 9.33 22.54 5.40
C ARG A 212 9.36 22.98 3.94
N ASP A 213 10.29 22.42 3.16
CA ASP A 213 10.41 22.67 1.73
C ASP A 213 9.62 21.62 0.91
N LEU A 214 9.10 20.59 1.58
CA LEU A 214 8.23 19.59 0.97
C LEU A 214 6.81 20.16 0.80
N PRO A 215 6.06 19.68 -0.20
CA PRO A 215 4.68 20.10 -0.43
C PRO A 215 3.80 19.88 0.81
#